data_AF-A0A161SLD7-F1
#
_entry.id   AF-A0A161SLD7-F1
#
_cell.length_a   1.000
_cell.length_b   1.000
_cell.length_c   1.000
_cell.angle_alpha   90.00
_cell.angle_beta   90.00
_cell.angle_gamma   90.00
#
_symmetry.space_group_name_H-M   'P 1'
#
loop_
_entity.id
_entity.type
_entity.pdbx_description
1 polymer ?
#
loop_
_entity_poly.entity_id
_entity_poly.type
_entity_poly.pdbx_seq_one_letter_code
_entity_poly.pdbx_strand_id
1 'polypeptide(L)' 'MTRLLIIPFLLIATSAFAQGGNTSANQSACSRDVSRFCRAKMNDGDMVVLSCLKENRSKLSKACAKVLAENNQ' A
#
# COMPACT_ATOMS: atom_id res chain seq x y z
N MET A 1 51.85 -23.99 -15.49
CA MET A 1 52.17 -24.56 -14.17
C MET A 1 52.55 -23.41 -13.25
N THR A 2 51.85 -23.28 -12.11
CA THR A 2 51.89 -22.18 -11.11
C THR A 2 51.31 -20.84 -11.62
N ARG A 3 50.27 -20.23 -11.02
CA ARG A 3 50.03 -20.03 -9.58
C ARG A 3 48.54 -20.00 -9.23
N LEU A 4 48.23 -20.64 -8.10
CA LEU A 4 47.02 -20.45 -7.31
C LEU A 4 46.69 -18.96 -7.13
N LEU A 5 45.56 -18.51 -7.69
CA LEU A 5 44.85 -17.35 -7.16
C LEU A 5 43.62 -17.88 -6.42
N ILE A 6 43.84 -18.03 -5.13
CA ILE A 6 42.85 -18.16 -4.08
C ILE A 6 42.05 -16.86 -4.05
N ILE A 7 40.72 -16.98 -3.96
CA ILE A 7 39.81 -16.32 -3.01
C ILE A 7 38.40 -16.40 -3.64
N PRO A 8 37.51 -17.26 -3.12
CA PRO A 8 36.12 -17.28 -3.55
C PRO A 8 35.51 -15.94 -3.11
N PHE A 9 35.20 -15.08 -4.07
CA PHE A 9 34.51 -13.82 -3.78
C PHE A 9 33.12 -14.19 -3.26
N LEU A 10 32.96 -14.04 -1.95
CA LEU A 10 31.70 -14.15 -1.23
C LEU A 10 30.59 -13.46 -2.02
N LEU A 11 29.69 -14.26 -2.58
CA LEU A 11 28.41 -13.78 -3.10
C LEU A 11 27.61 -13.27 -1.90
N ILE A 12 27.73 -11.96 -1.67
CA ILE A 12 26.95 -11.22 -0.68
C ILE A 12 25.49 -11.32 -1.12
N ALA A 13 24.72 -12.17 -0.45
CA ALA A 13 23.28 -12.25 -0.66
C ALA A 13 22.65 -10.94 -0.16
N THR A 14 22.38 -10.00 -1.07
CA THR A 14 21.55 -8.84 -0.77
C THR A 14 20.12 -9.33 -0.52
N SER A 15 19.70 -9.41 0.74
CA SER A 15 18.29 -9.53 1.08
C SER A 15 17.58 -8.25 0.65
N ALA A 16 16.87 -8.33 -0.47
CA ALA A 16 15.93 -7.29 -0.87
C ALA A 16 14.77 -7.31 0.15
N PHE A 17 14.80 -6.39 1.12
CA PHE A 17 13.62 -6.07 1.92
C PHE A 17 12.66 -5.33 0.99
N ALA A 18 11.76 -6.06 0.34
CA ALA A 18 10.58 -5.46 -0.25
C ALA A 18 9.75 -4.86 0.90
N GLN A 19 9.91 -3.57 1.14
CA GLN A 19 9.13 -2.79 2.10
C GLN A 19 7.70 -2.62 1.55
N GLY A 20 6.97 -3.73 1.44
CA GLY A 20 5.54 -3.77 1.09
C GLY A 20 4.65 -3.43 2.28
N GLY A 21 5.11 -2.53 3.14
CA GLY A 21 4.36 -2.07 4.29
C GLY A 21 3.40 -0.96 3.89
N ASN A 22 2.15 -1.08 4.35
CA ASN A 22 1.26 0.01 4.74
C ASN A 22 0.16 0.43 3.73
N THR A 23 0.35 0.34 2.41
CA THR A 23 -0.71 0.76 1.45
C THR A 23 -1.87 -0.22 1.37
N SER A 24 -1.60 -1.52 1.20
CA SER A 24 -2.66 -2.51 0.92
C SER A 24 -3.58 -2.77 2.11
N ALA A 25 -3.06 -2.67 3.35
CA ALA A 25 -3.85 -2.87 4.56
C ALA A 25 -4.90 -1.76 4.72
N ASN A 26 -4.54 -0.51 4.44
CA ASN A 26 -5.44 0.64 4.56
C ASN A 26 -6.50 0.66 3.45
N GLN A 27 -6.10 0.30 2.23
CA GLN A 27 -7.05 0.16 1.12
C GLN A 27 -8.05 -0.99 1.35
N SER A 28 -7.62 -2.07 2.03
CA SER A 28 -8.51 -3.19 2.39
C SER A 28 -9.63 -2.79 3.35
N ALA A 29 -9.33 -1.96 4.36
CA ALA A 29 -10.33 -1.50 5.34
C ALA A 29 -11.41 -0.64 4.69
N CYS A 30 -11.05 0.14 3.67
CA CYS A 30 -11.97 1.00 2.94
C CYS A 30 -12.63 0.33 1.74
N SER A 31 -12.17 -0.83 1.27
CA SER A 31 -12.65 -1.48 0.03
C SER A 31 -14.17 -1.70 0.00
N ARG A 32 -14.77 -2.08 1.14
CA ARG A 32 -16.23 -2.25 1.26
C ARG A 32 -16.98 -0.92 1.15
N ASP A 33 -16.45 0.14 1.75
CA ASP A 33 -17.05 1.47 1.68
C ASP A 33 -16.87 2.11 0.29
N VAL A 34 -15.71 1.92 -0.33
CA VAL A 34 -15.47 2.34 -1.72
C VAL A 34 -16.48 1.67 -2.67
N SER A 35 -16.68 0.36 -2.54
CA SER A 35 -17.63 -0.38 -3.38
C SER A 35 -19.09 0.06 -3.18
N ARG A 36 -19.42 0.63 -2.02
CA ARG A 36 -20.78 1.04 -1.66
C ARG A 36 -21.07 2.50 -2.01
N PHE A 37 -20.13 3.40 -1.74
CA PHE A 37 -20.32 4.86 -1.88
C PHE A 37 -19.57 5.44 -3.08
N CYS A 38 -18.43 4.85 -3.46
CA CYS A 38 -17.53 5.38 -4.47
C CYS A 38 -17.37 4.46 -5.68
N ARG A 39 -18.32 3.54 -5.92
CA ARG A 39 -18.25 2.55 -7.01
C ARG A 39 -18.03 3.17 -8.38
N ALA A 40 -18.68 4.31 -8.63
CA ALA A 40 -18.54 5.06 -9.88
C ALA A 40 -17.13 5.65 -10.08
N LYS A 41 -16.37 5.83 -9.00
CA LYS A 41 -15.04 6.46 -8.98
C LYS A 41 -13.89 5.45 -8.89
N MET A 42 -14.19 4.17 -8.72
CA MET A 42 -13.17 3.10 -8.61
C MET A 42 -12.28 2.99 -9.85
N ASN A 43 -12.81 3.29 -11.04
CA ASN A 43 -12.06 3.22 -12.29
C ASN A 43 -11.33 4.53 -12.64
N ASP A 44 -11.58 5.60 -11.89
CA ASP A 44 -10.94 6.92 -12.11
C ASP A 44 -9.57 7.02 -11.40
N GLY A 45 -9.20 6.01 -10.62
CA GLY A 45 -7.90 5.92 -9.92
C GLY A 45 -7.96 6.28 -8.43
N ASP A 46 -6.88 5.96 -7.71
CA ASP A 46 -6.84 6.01 -6.24
C ASP A 46 -7.05 7.42 -5.68
N MET A 47 -6.56 8.46 -6.35
CA MET A 47 -6.74 9.86 -5.93
C MET A 47 -8.21 10.28 -5.94
N VAL A 48 -8.97 9.83 -6.96
CA VAL A 48 -10.40 10.16 -7.08
C VAL A 48 -11.22 9.37 -6.07
N VAL A 49 -10.85 8.09 -5.86
CA VAL A 49 -11.42 7.27 -4.78
C VAL A 49 -11.16 7.90 -3.41
N LEU A 50 -9.95 8.38 -3.15
CA LEU A 50 -9.59 9.04 -1.90
C LEU A 50 -10.40 10.32 -1.68
N SER A 51 -10.58 11.13 -2.72
CA SER A 51 -11.46 12.31 -2.65
C SER A 51 -12.90 11.92 -2.33
N CYS A 52 -13.44 10.92 -3.01
CA CYS A 52 -14.80 10.43 -2.77
C CYS A 52 -14.97 9.89 -1.34
N LEU A 53 -13.98 9.19 -0.81
CA LEU A 53 -13.96 8.75 0.59
C LEU A 53 -13.93 9.94 1.55
N LYS A 54 -13.08 10.96 1.29
CA LYS A 54 -13.02 12.20 2.09
C LYS A 54 -14.37 12.92 2.14
N GLU A 55 -15.06 13.04 1.01
CA GLU A 55 -16.40 13.64 0.93
C GLU A 55 -17.47 12.83 1.69
N ASN A 56 -17.35 11.50 1.66
CA ASN A 56 -18.29 10.59 2.31
C ASN A 56 -17.86 10.19 3.72
N ARG A 57 -16.85 10.83 4.33
CA ARG A 57 -16.24 10.42 5.61
C ARG A 57 -17.24 10.15 6.74
N SER A 58 -18.35 10.91 6.78
CA SER A 58 -19.41 10.75 7.78
C SER A 58 -20.31 9.53 7.56
N LYS A 59 -20.27 8.93 6.37
CA LYS A 59 -21.03 7.75 5.96
C LYS A 59 -20.19 6.46 5.93
N LEU A 60 -18.86 6.59 5.99
CA LEU A 60 -17.95 5.45 5.99
C LEU A 60 -18.06 4.64 7.28
N SER A 61 -17.62 3.38 7.23
CA SER A 61 -17.47 2.57 8.43
C SER A 61 -16.43 3.18 9.39
N LYS A 62 -16.57 2.90 10.69
CA LYS A 62 -15.60 3.34 11.71
C LYS A 62 -14.17 2.88 11.39
N ALA A 63 -14.02 1.71 10.78
CA ALA A 63 -12.73 1.17 10.37
C ALA A 63 -12.09 2.02 9.27
N CYS A 64 -12.82 2.30 8.19
CA CYS A 64 -12.31 3.13 7.09
C CYS A 64 -12.09 4.59 7.54
N ALA A 65 -12.98 5.15 8.35
CA ALA A 65 -12.82 6.51 8.89
C ALA A 65 -11.56 6.63 9.79
N LYS A 66 -11.28 5.61 10.61
CA LYS A 66 -10.06 5.55 11.42
C LYS A 66 -8.81 5.49 10.55
N VAL A 67 -8.82 4.64 9.52
CA VAL A 67 -7.72 4.56 8.56
C VAL A 67 -7.51 5.88 7.82
N LEU A 68 -8.56 6.51 7.32
CA LEU A 68 -8.46 7.84 6.69
C LEU A 68 -7.90 8.89 7.66
N ALA A 69 -8.26 8.80 8.95
CA ALA A 69 -7.78 9.70 9.98
C ALA A 69 -6.29 9.49 10.30
N GLU A 70 -5.84 8.23 10.33
CA GLU A 70 -4.45 7.85 10.61
C GLU A 70 -3.53 8.09 9.42
N ASN A 71 -4.07 8.09 8.19
CA ASN A 71 -3.34 8.32 6.94
C ASN A 71 -3.54 9.74 6.41
N ASN A 72 -3.89 10.72 7.24
CA ASN A 72 -3.97 12.13 6.85
C ASN A 72 -2.59 12.66 6.38
N GLN A 73 -2.25 12.41 5.12
CA GLN A 73 -1.50 13.37 4.30
C GLN A 73 -2.39 14.56 3.96
#